data_AF-A0A5B8VJF7-F1
#
_entry.id   AF-A0A5B8VJF7-F1
#
_cell.length_a   1.000
_cell.length_b   1.000
_cell.length_c   1.000
_cell.angle_alpha   90.00
_cell.angle_beta   90.00
_cell.angle_gamma   90.00
#
_symmetry.space_group_name_H-M   'P 1'
#
loop_
_entity.id
_entity.type
_entity.pdbx_description
1 polymer ?
#
loop_
_entity_poly.entity_id
_entity_poly.type
_entity_poly.pdbx_seq_one_letter_code
_entity_poly.pdbx_strand_id
1 'polypeptide(L)'
;MAGNIIYCLGAGIQTTPDLDKEVLTTLNQCYFDSSTAVVLAKDGRTYKLEQPIDTVFTAQSMPDYIMHGAVAYFPLLNKPLLNKISGANNGEGQNLAADAGNTTMELKVDQRTSDWRGVNSSKYPAVSGKLFELSLNHGRHPQNATYCYAILPGITKGFNVGKFMAYHAPTVVANTDSIQAVYFRGLNREDNMHQIIFYKPGVSYHYNDLQIKADKPCLVMLRKVRPQKFKYKMEDKQRNVAYKLSVSDPSGLQKSVNIQISMDNESGLRLHHTYHMYLPDKPFSGKTVAKIIEF
;
A
#
# COMPACT_ATOMS: atom_id res chain seq x y z
N MET A 1 3.07 5.21 -0.19
CA MET A 1 2.30 6.37 0.33
C MET A 1 1.94 7.26 -0.84
N ALA A 2 0.69 7.71 -0.92
CA ALA A 2 0.26 8.65 -1.95
C ALA A 2 -0.83 9.58 -1.40
N GLY A 3 -0.63 10.89 -1.54
CA GLY A 3 -1.44 11.88 -0.82
C GLY A 3 -1.38 11.64 0.70
N ASN A 4 -2.55 11.55 1.33
CA ASN A 4 -2.68 11.25 2.76
C ASN A 4 -2.93 9.77 3.05
N ILE A 5 -2.75 8.87 2.08
CA ILE A 5 -3.02 7.45 2.28
C ILE A 5 -1.71 6.66 2.31
N ILE A 6 -1.59 5.79 3.31
CA ILE A 6 -0.51 4.82 3.45
C ILE A 6 -1.05 3.47 3.04
N TYR A 7 -0.34 2.79 2.14
CA TYR A 7 -0.68 1.46 1.67
C TYR A 7 0.35 0.48 2.17
N CYS A 8 -0.12 -0.60 2.78
CA CYS A 8 0.71 -1.61 3.39
C CYS A 8 0.39 -2.96 2.74
N LEU A 9 1.39 -3.53 2.07
CA LEU A 9 1.29 -4.81 1.38
C LEU A 9 2.31 -5.77 2.00
N GLY A 10 1.91 -7.02 2.19
CA GLY A 10 2.79 -8.12 2.57
C GLY A 10 2.48 -9.35 1.75
N ALA A 11 3.52 -10.09 1.38
CA ALA A 11 3.41 -11.35 0.66
C ALA A 11 4.59 -12.27 1.01
N GLY A 12 4.46 -13.57 0.73
CA GLY A 12 5.47 -14.55 1.10
C GLY A 12 5.55 -14.79 2.60
N ILE A 13 4.47 -14.53 3.34
CA ILE A 13 4.45 -14.71 4.79
C ILE A 13 4.41 -16.21 5.08
N GLN A 14 5.46 -16.70 5.74
CA GLN A 14 5.61 -18.10 6.09
C GLN A 14 6.41 -18.26 7.37
N THR A 15 6.15 -19.33 8.11
CA THR A 15 6.96 -19.73 9.28
C THR A 15 7.58 -21.09 9.08
N THR A 16 8.57 -21.40 9.89
CA THR A 16 9.14 -22.74 9.96
C THR A 16 8.20 -23.67 10.75
N PRO A 17 8.14 -24.98 10.45
CA PRO A 17 7.20 -25.91 11.11
C PRO A 17 7.38 -26.06 12.62
N ASP A 18 8.55 -25.74 13.15
CA ASP A 18 8.88 -25.76 14.58
C ASP A 18 8.32 -24.56 15.34
N LEU A 19 7.92 -23.49 14.64
CA LEU A 19 7.28 -22.32 15.24
C LEU A 19 5.76 -22.48 15.28
N ASP A 20 5.25 -23.19 16.28
CA ASP A 20 3.81 -23.35 16.50
C ASP A 20 3.21 -22.13 17.24
N LYS A 21 3.20 -21.00 16.54
CA LYS A 21 2.58 -19.73 16.98
C LYS A 21 1.77 -19.13 15.85
N GLU A 22 0.75 -18.36 16.22
CA GLU A 22 0.02 -17.54 15.26
C GLU A 22 0.91 -16.41 14.74
N VAL A 23 0.72 -16.08 13.47
CA VAL A 23 1.43 -14.99 12.80
C VAL A 23 0.49 -13.81 12.66
N LEU A 24 0.83 -12.71 13.32
CA LEU A 24 0.06 -11.48 13.29
C LEU A 24 0.77 -10.41 12.46
N THR A 25 -0.02 -9.64 11.70
CA THR A 25 0.38 -8.33 11.18
C THR A 25 -0.43 -7.26 11.91
N THR A 26 0.20 -6.57 12.84
CA THR A 26 -0.45 -5.48 13.59
C THR A 26 -0.51 -4.21 12.76
N LEU A 27 -1.72 -3.71 12.51
CA LEU A 27 -1.97 -2.46 11.79
C LEU A 27 -1.66 -1.26 12.68
N ASN A 28 -2.09 -1.33 13.95
CA ASN A 28 -1.73 -0.35 14.96
C ASN A 28 -1.89 -0.91 16.37
N GLN A 29 -1.03 -0.45 17.27
CA GLN A 29 -1.19 -0.60 18.71
C GLN A 29 -0.84 0.74 19.36
N CYS A 30 -1.84 1.45 19.88
CA CYS A 30 -1.65 2.79 20.43
C CYS A 30 -2.46 2.98 21.71
N TYR A 31 -2.18 4.06 22.45
CA TYR A 31 -3.06 4.47 23.54
C TYR A 31 -4.47 4.74 23.02
N PHE A 32 -5.45 4.21 23.73
CA PHE A 32 -6.85 4.41 23.40
C PHE A 32 -7.24 5.87 23.63
N ASP A 33 -7.53 6.59 22.55
CA ASP A 33 -8.16 7.90 22.62
C ASP A 33 -9.62 7.77 23.06
N SER A 34 -9.91 8.19 24.30
CA SER A 34 -11.25 8.16 24.88
C SER A 34 -12.14 9.33 24.45
N SER A 35 -11.61 10.31 23.71
CA SER A 35 -12.40 11.44 23.20
C SER A 35 -13.26 11.05 22.00
N THR A 36 -12.95 9.91 21.36
CA THR A 36 -13.68 9.38 20.20
C THR A 36 -14.08 7.92 20.43
N ALA A 37 -15.22 7.52 19.86
CA ALA A 37 -15.62 6.11 19.84
C ALA A 37 -14.84 5.37 18.76
N VAL A 38 -14.63 4.06 18.94
CA VAL A 38 -14.25 3.20 17.82
C VAL A 38 -15.45 3.07 16.89
N VAL A 39 -15.26 3.36 15.62
CA VAL A 39 -16.30 3.27 14.58
C VAL A 39 -15.96 2.13 13.63
N LEU A 40 -16.91 1.23 13.43
CA LEU A 40 -16.86 0.19 12.42
C LEU A 40 -17.75 0.60 11.25
N ALA A 41 -17.27 0.44 10.02
CA ALA A 41 -18.09 0.60 8.82
C ALA A 41 -18.24 -0.73 8.09
N LYS A 42 -19.47 -1.04 7.65
CA LYS A 42 -19.78 -2.23 6.87
C LYS A 42 -21.01 -1.99 6.01
N ASP A 43 -20.92 -2.37 4.74
CA ASP A 43 -22.00 -2.26 3.75
C ASP A 43 -22.57 -0.83 3.66
N GLY A 44 -21.67 0.16 3.71
CA GLY A 44 -22.01 1.58 3.60
C GLY A 44 -22.64 2.19 4.87
N ARG A 45 -22.75 1.43 5.97
CA ARG A 45 -23.25 1.91 7.27
C ARG A 45 -22.13 1.97 8.29
N THR A 46 -22.25 2.88 9.25
CA THR A 46 -21.28 3.05 10.35
C THR A 46 -21.93 2.73 11.70
N TYR A 47 -21.19 2.04 12.55
CA TYR A 47 -21.60 1.59 13.87
C TYR A 47 -20.56 2.04 14.89
N LYS A 48 -20.99 2.61 16.01
CA LYS A 48 -20.09 2.87 17.14
C LYS A 48 -20.01 1.59 17.96
N LEU A 49 -18.79 1.17 18.29
CA LEU A 49 -18.58 -0.02 19.11
C LEU A 49 -18.59 0.37 20.59
N GLU A 50 -19.35 -0.37 21.37
CA GLU A 50 -19.38 -0.26 22.84
C GLU A 50 -18.19 -1.01 23.45
N GLN A 51 -17.77 -0.60 24.64
CA GLN A 51 -16.61 -1.17 25.33
C GLN A 51 -17.04 -2.13 26.45
N PRO A 52 -16.23 -3.14 26.81
CA PRO A 52 -14.92 -3.47 26.25
C PRO A 52 -15.03 -4.03 24.82
N ILE A 53 -13.96 -3.87 24.04
CA ILE A 53 -13.91 -4.41 22.68
C ILE A 53 -12.91 -5.56 22.66
N ASP A 54 -13.40 -6.74 22.31
CA ASP A 54 -12.60 -7.92 21.99
C ASP A 54 -13.37 -8.67 20.89
N THR A 55 -12.95 -8.49 19.65
CA THR A 55 -13.76 -8.91 18.49
C THR A 55 -12.87 -9.43 17.37
N VAL A 56 -13.26 -10.58 16.82
CA VAL A 56 -12.62 -11.19 15.65
C VAL A 56 -13.56 -11.11 14.46
N PHE A 57 -13.06 -10.57 13.35
CA PHE A 57 -13.74 -10.50 12.07
C PHE A 57 -13.20 -11.57 11.12
N THR A 58 -14.07 -12.42 10.59
CA THR A 58 -13.76 -13.39 9.54
C THR A 58 -13.92 -12.74 8.17
N ALA A 59 -13.63 -13.47 7.09
CA ALA A 59 -13.86 -13.01 5.73
C ALA A 59 -15.30 -12.48 5.47
N GLN A 60 -16.31 -13.10 6.11
CA GLN A 60 -17.72 -12.72 5.95
C GLN A 60 -18.07 -11.48 6.78
N SER A 61 -17.53 -11.38 8.01
CA SER A 61 -17.81 -10.28 8.92
C SER A 61 -16.85 -9.10 8.78
N MET A 62 -15.78 -9.20 7.97
CA MET A 62 -14.80 -8.15 7.69
C MET A 62 -15.47 -6.79 7.41
N PRO A 63 -15.09 -5.72 8.13
CA PRO A 63 -15.61 -4.39 7.90
C PRO A 63 -14.96 -3.75 6.67
N ASP A 64 -15.62 -2.74 6.10
CA ASP A 64 -15.05 -1.89 5.07
C ASP A 64 -13.90 -1.04 5.64
N TYR A 65 -14.07 -0.56 6.89
CA TYR A 65 -13.00 0.06 7.69
C TYR A 65 -13.32 0.09 9.18
N ILE A 66 -12.28 0.24 9.99
CA ILE A 66 -12.36 0.62 11.41
C ILE A 66 -11.74 1.99 11.58
N MET A 67 -12.29 2.84 12.44
CA MET A 67 -11.76 4.17 12.74
C MET A 67 -11.58 4.37 14.24
N HIS A 68 -10.43 4.90 14.64
CA HIS A 68 -10.06 5.27 16.01
C HIS A 68 -9.09 6.45 15.99
N GLY A 69 -9.24 7.41 16.90
CA GLY A 69 -8.26 8.50 17.10
C GLY A 69 -7.93 9.31 15.83
N ALA A 70 -8.95 9.66 15.03
CA ALA A 70 -8.80 10.35 13.73
C ALA A 70 -8.04 9.58 12.65
N VAL A 71 -7.94 8.25 12.78
CA VAL A 71 -7.31 7.36 11.79
C VAL A 71 -8.32 6.29 11.35
N ALA A 72 -8.44 6.05 10.04
CA ALA A 72 -9.20 4.92 9.51
C ALA A 72 -8.27 3.86 8.91
N TYR A 73 -8.61 2.60 9.18
CA TYR A 73 -7.92 1.38 8.79
C TYR A 73 -8.81 0.58 7.84
N PHE A 74 -8.34 0.35 6.61
CA PHE A 74 -9.09 -0.36 5.57
C PHE A 74 -8.46 -1.71 5.32
N PRO A 75 -9.06 -2.84 5.74
CA PRO A 75 -8.62 -4.13 5.26
C PRO A 75 -8.95 -4.24 3.77
N LEU A 76 -7.93 -4.47 2.93
CA LEU A 76 -8.09 -4.66 1.49
C LEU A 76 -8.04 -6.17 1.13
N LEU A 77 -8.26 -7.03 2.13
CA LEU A 77 -8.13 -8.50 2.05
C LEU A 77 -9.29 -9.18 1.34
N ASN A 78 -10.45 -8.55 1.28
CA ASN A 78 -11.68 -9.18 0.78
C ASN A 78 -12.47 -8.24 -0.12
N LYS A 79 -12.72 -8.74 -1.35
CA LYS A 79 -13.66 -8.29 -2.38
C LYS A 79 -13.16 -7.36 -3.49
N PRO A 80 -13.81 -7.45 -4.67
CA PRO A 80 -13.85 -6.40 -5.68
C PRO A 80 -14.64 -5.18 -5.19
N LEU A 81 -14.25 -4.58 -4.06
CA LEU A 81 -14.75 -3.27 -3.61
C LEU A 81 -14.45 -2.20 -4.65
N LEU A 82 -13.39 -2.38 -5.44
CA LEU A 82 -13.01 -1.51 -6.55
C LEU A 82 -14.01 -1.52 -7.73
N ASN A 83 -14.74 -2.61 -7.99
CA ASN A 83 -15.64 -2.68 -9.17
C ASN A 83 -17.01 -2.05 -8.93
N LYS A 84 -17.54 -2.08 -7.70
CA LYS A 84 -18.87 -1.48 -7.41
C LYS A 84 -18.83 0.01 -7.13
N ILE A 85 -17.69 0.51 -6.64
CA ILE A 85 -17.60 1.89 -6.16
C ILE A 85 -17.05 2.84 -7.24
N SER A 86 -16.29 2.35 -8.21
CA SER A 86 -15.65 3.18 -9.23
C SER A 86 -16.46 3.34 -10.54
N GLY A 87 -17.51 2.56 -10.76
CA GLY A 87 -18.21 2.52 -12.06
C GLY A 87 -17.27 2.22 -13.25
N ALA A 88 -16.05 1.74 -12.99
CA ALA A 88 -15.03 1.56 -14.01
C ALA A 88 -15.13 0.15 -14.59
N ASN A 89 -15.71 0.05 -15.79
CA ASN A 89 -15.66 -1.13 -16.65
C ASN A 89 -14.29 -1.26 -17.35
N ASN A 90 -13.19 -1.13 -16.60
CA ASN A 90 -11.85 -1.29 -17.15
C ASN A 90 -11.25 -2.53 -16.49
N GLY A 91 -11.33 -3.66 -17.19
CA GLY A 91 -10.63 -4.89 -16.83
C GLY A 91 -9.13 -4.66 -16.68
N GLU A 92 -8.47 -5.61 -16.02
CA GLU A 92 -7.00 -5.71 -15.82
C GLU A 92 -6.40 -5.10 -14.54
N GLY A 93 -7.15 -5.09 -13.44
CA GLY A 93 -6.55 -5.28 -12.12
C GLY A 93 -6.74 -6.75 -11.72
N GLN A 94 -5.70 -7.57 -11.76
CA GLN A 94 -5.78 -8.94 -11.22
C GLN A 94 -6.00 -8.85 -9.72
N ASN A 95 -7.19 -9.27 -9.27
CA ASN A 95 -7.54 -9.40 -7.87
C ASN A 95 -6.63 -10.44 -7.22
N LEU A 96 -5.61 -10.01 -6.50
CA LEU A 96 -4.77 -10.90 -5.69
C LEU A 96 -5.51 -11.28 -4.40
N ALA A 97 -6.58 -12.05 -4.57
CA ALA A 97 -7.21 -12.79 -3.48
C ALA A 97 -6.49 -14.13 -3.36
N ALA A 98 -5.25 -14.13 -2.84
CA ALA A 98 -4.55 -15.39 -2.58
C ALA A 98 -4.76 -15.91 -1.15
N ASP A 99 -5.28 -15.11 -0.22
CA ASP A 99 -5.32 -15.53 1.20
C ASP A 99 -6.54 -15.06 2.01
N ALA A 100 -7.55 -14.58 1.30
CA ALA A 100 -8.81 -14.09 1.84
C ALA A 100 -9.61 -15.13 2.67
N GLY A 101 -9.27 -16.41 2.57
CA GLY A 101 -10.02 -17.52 3.18
C GLY A 101 -9.73 -17.74 4.67
N ASN A 102 -8.49 -17.52 5.12
CA ASN A 102 -8.06 -17.85 6.49
C ASN A 102 -7.65 -16.64 7.34
N THR A 103 -7.39 -15.48 6.72
CA THR A 103 -7.00 -14.29 7.48
C THR A 103 -8.20 -13.70 8.23
N THR A 104 -8.09 -13.59 9.56
CA THR A 104 -9.05 -12.85 10.39
C THR A 104 -8.47 -11.49 10.76
N MET A 105 -9.34 -10.59 11.22
CA MET A 105 -8.92 -9.32 11.81
C MET A 105 -9.37 -9.25 13.27
N GLU A 106 -8.45 -8.91 14.15
CA GLU A 106 -8.65 -8.88 15.60
C GLU A 106 -8.61 -7.44 16.08
N LEU A 107 -9.68 -6.99 16.71
CA LEU A 107 -9.81 -5.67 17.31
C LEU A 107 -9.94 -5.83 18.83
N LYS A 108 -9.02 -5.20 19.56
CA LYS A 108 -9.02 -5.21 21.02
C LYS A 108 -8.88 -3.80 21.61
N VAL A 109 -9.69 -3.50 22.61
CA VAL A 109 -9.54 -2.32 23.46
C VAL A 109 -9.57 -2.74 24.93
N ASP A 110 -8.40 -2.79 25.56
CA ASP A 110 -8.21 -3.29 26.92
C ASP A 110 -7.25 -2.44 27.75
N GLN A 111 -7.36 -2.53 29.08
CA GLN A 111 -6.40 -1.95 30.02
C GLN A 111 -5.20 -2.88 30.15
N ARG A 112 -3.99 -2.37 29.94
CA ARG A 112 -2.75 -3.14 30.12
C ARG A 112 -1.83 -2.47 31.12
N THR A 113 -1.14 -3.27 31.92
CA THR A 113 -0.14 -2.82 32.88
C THR A 113 1.18 -3.52 32.57
N SER A 114 2.27 -2.76 32.50
CA SER A 114 3.61 -3.29 32.25
C SER A 114 4.65 -2.60 33.14
N ASP A 115 5.78 -3.27 33.34
CA ASP A 115 6.88 -2.82 34.19
C ASP A 115 8.15 -2.63 33.35
N TRP A 116 8.85 -1.52 33.59
CA TRP A 116 10.11 -1.21 32.91
C TRP A 116 11.21 -2.25 33.16
N ARG A 117 11.12 -3.04 34.24
CA ARG A 117 12.02 -4.17 34.53
C ARG A 117 12.05 -5.21 33.41
N GLY A 118 10.92 -5.41 32.73
CA GLY A 118 10.81 -6.33 31.59
C GLY A 118 11.49 -5.82 30.31
N VAL A 119 11.89 -4.54 30.27
CA VAL A 119 12.53 -3.92 29.10
C VAL A 119 13.97 -3.53 29.41
N ASN A 120 14.22 -2.63 30.38
CA ASN A 120 15.59 -2.17 30.70
C ASN A 120 15.76 -1.36 32.00
N SER A 121 14.76 -1.24 32.88
CA SER A 121 14.91 -0.38 34.08
C SER A 121 14.09 -0.85 35.26
N SER A 122 14.76 -1.10 36.39
CA SER A 122 14.13 -1.27 37.69
C SER A 122 13.85 0.04 38.43
N LYS A 123 14.22 1.19 37.85
CA LYS A 123 14.12 2.51 38.50
C LYS A 123 12.72 3.12 38.44
N TYR A 124 11.88 2.67 37.51
CA TYR A 124 10.58 3.27 37.25
C TYR A 124 9.45 2.33 37.65
N PRO A 125 8.34 2.85 38.21
CA PRO A 125 7.20 2.03 38.59
C PRO A 125 6.50 1.45 37.36
N ALA A 126 5.65 0.45 37.60
CA ALA A 126 4.76 -0.07 36.57
C ALA A 126 3.83 1.03 36.03
N VAL A 127 3.55 0.96 34.73
CA VAL A 127 2.68 1.90 34.01
C VAL A 127 1.44 1.15 33.54
N SER A 128 0.28 1.80 33.63
CA SER A 128 -0.99 1.26 33.16
C SER A 128 -1.62 2.19 32.14
N GLY A 129 -2.18 1.64 31.08
CA GLY A 129 -2.85 2.40 30.04
C GLY A 129 -3.86 1.56 29.29
N LYS A 130 -4.92 2.21 28.80
CA LYS A 130 -5.87 1.60 27.89
C LYS A 130 -5.31 1.65 26.47
N LEU A 131 -5.31 0.53 25.77
CA LEU A 131 -4.75 0.41 24.43
C LEU A 131 -5.84 0.10 23.41
N PHE A 132 -5.67 0.61 22.20
CA PHE A 132 -6.33 0.14 20.99
C PHE A 132 -5.34 -0.74 20.24
N GLU A 133 -5.77 -1.93 19.84
CA GLU A 133 -4.99 -2.85 19.01
C GLU A 133 -5.84 -3.37 17.87
N LEU A 134 -5.29 -3.32 16.66
CA LEU A 134 -5.90 -3.86 15.46
C LEU A 134 -4.85 -4.69 14.72
N SER A 135 -5.13 -5.97 14.51
CA SER A 135 -4.20 -6.93 13.90
C SER A 135 -4.91 -7.80 12.86
N LEU A 136 -4.16 -8.24 11.85
CA LEU A 136 -4.54 -9.33 10.95
C LEU A 136 -3.87 -10.61 11.43
N ASN A 137 -4.65 -11.69 11.60
CA ASN A 137 -4.14 -12.98 12.02
C ASN A 137 -4.12 -13.94 10.81
N HIS A 138 -2.93 -14.41 10.46
CA HIS A 138 -2.65 -15.33 9.35
C HIS A 138 -2.76 -16.80 9.76
N GLY A 139 -3.12 -17.06 11.02
CA GLY A 139 -3.14 -18.38 11.63
C GLY A 139 -1.75 -18.91 11.95
N ARG A 140 -1.68 -20.22 12.17
CA ARG A 140 -0.44 -20.97 12.45
C ARG A 140 0.10 -21.54 11.15
N HIS A 141 1.43 -21.60 11.03
CA HIS A 141 2.12 -22.17 9.87
C HIS A 141 1.63 -21.61 8.52
N PRO A 142 1.51 -20.28 8.35
CA PRO A 142 1.11 -19.72 7.07
C PRO A 142 2.06 -20.17 5.97
N GLN A 143 1.54 -20.38 4.76
CA GLN A 143 2.32 -20.75 3.59
C GLN A 143 2.06 -19.74 2.49
N ASN A 144 3.06 -18.89 2.21
CA ASN A 144 2.96 -17.81 1.23
C ASN A 144 1.75 -16.88 1.48
N ALA A 145 1.46 -16.62 2.76
CA ALA A 145 0.36 -15.78 3.17
C ALA A 145 0.59 -14.31 2.75
N THR A 146 -0.50 -13.56 2.66
CA THR A 146 -0.47 -12.16 2.19
C THR A 146 -1.34 -11.25 3.05
N TYR A 147 -0.97 -9.98 3.16
CA TYR A 147 -1.88 -8.93 3.61
C TYR A 147 -1.91 -7.75 2.67
N CYS A 148 -3.03 -7.03 2.69
CA CYS A 148 -3.12 -5.69 2.15
C CYS A 148 -4.07 -4.84 3.00
N TYR A 149 -3.62 -3.67 3.43
CA TYR A 149 -4.47 -2.69 4.10
C TYR A 149 -4.04 -1.26 3.75
N ALA A 150 -4.95 -0.31 3.99
CA ALA A 150 -4.65 1.12 3.90
C ALA A 150 -4.89 1.83 5.23
N ILE A 151 -4.13 2.88 5.49
CA ILE A 151 -4.32 3.80 6.61
C ILE A 151 -4.60 5.20 6.05
N LEU A 152 -5.67 5.83 6.53
CA LEU A 152 -5.99 7.22 6.31
C LEU A 152 -5.96 7.98 7.65
N PRO A 153 -4.83 8.63 8.00
CA PRO A 153 -4.75 9.50 9.16
C PRO A 153 -5.37 10.89 8.91
N GLY A 154 -5.58 11.64 10.01
CA GLY A 154 -5.96 13.05 9.95
C GLY A 154 -7.44 13.28 9.61
N ILE A 155 -8.31 12.33 9.95
CA ILE A 155 -9.74 12.42 9.69
C ILE A 155 -10.37 13.46 10.62
N THR A 156 -10.98 14.49 10.02
CA THR A 156 -11.66 15.56 10.74
C THR A 156 -13.17 15.29 10.83
N LYS A 157 -13.84 15.98 11.77
CA LYS A 157 -15.30 15.88 11.93
C LYS A 157 -16.01 16.26 10.63
N GLY A 158 -16.92 15.42 10.17
CA GLY A 158 -17.70 15.64 8.93
C GLY A 158 -17.00 15.16 7.65
N PHE A 159 -15.75 14.70 7.72
CA PHE A 159 -15.08 14.08 6.58
C PHE A 159 -15.75 12.75 6.20
N ASN A 160 -16.15 12.61 4.94
CA ASN A 160 -16.77 11.38 4.44
C ASN A 160 -15.70 10.39 3.97
N VAL A 161 -15.23 9.58 4.93
CA VAL A 161 -14.21 8.54 4.76
C VAL A 161 -14.54 7.57 3.63
N GLY A 162 -15.77 7.05 3.61
CA GLY A 162 -16.22 6.08 2.60
C GLY A 162 -16.21 6.68 1.20
N LYS A 163 -16.73 7.91 1.03
CA LYS A 163 -16.69 8.62 -0.26
C LYS A 163 -15.28 8.96 -0.70
N PHE A 164 -14.38 9.32 0.22
CA PHE A 164 -13.00 9.60 -0.16
C PHE A 164 -12.30 8.35 -0.70
N MET A 165 -12.38 7.24 0.03
CA MET A 165 -11.76 5.99 -0.41
C MET A 165 -12.43 5.40 -1.66
N ALA A 166 -13.71 5.66 -1.88
CA ALA A 166 -14.39 5.31 -3.12
C ALA A 166 -13.70 5.83 -4.38
N TYR A 167 -13.14 7.04 -4.32
CA TYR A 167 -12.47 7.68 -5.46
C TYR A 167 -10.95 7.51 -5.47
N HIS A 168 -10.34 7.32 -4.29
CA HIS A 168 -8.89 7.39 -4.11
C HIS A 168 -8.25 6.10 -3.60
N ALA A 169 -9.01 5.02 -3.41
CA ALA A 169 -8.45 3.71 -3.13
C ALA A 169 -7.45 3.33 -4.25
N PRO A 170 -6.28 2.78 -3.89
CA PRO A 170 -5.30 2.35 -4.85
C PRO A 170 -5.82 1.08 -5.53
N THR A 171 -5.36 0.85 -6.75
CA THR A 171 -5.42 -0.48 -7.33
C THR A 171 -4.17 -1.24 -6.90
N VAL A 172 -4.33 -2.33 -6.17
CA VAL A 172 -3.23 -3.30 -5.96
C VAL A 172 -3.05 -4.03 -7.28
N VAL A 173 -1.89 -3.82 -7.91
CA VAL A 173 -1.57 -4.41 -9.23
C VAL A 173 -0.81 -5.72 -9.04
N ALA A 174 0.10 -5.76 -8.06
CA ALA A 174 0.82 -6.96 -7.69
C ALA A 174 1.11 -7.00 -6.18
N ASN A 175 1.13 -8.19 -5.60
CA ASN A 175 1.43 -8.45 -4.19
C ASN A 175 1.93 -9.90 -4.04
N THR A 176 3.16 -10.13 -4.46
CA THR A 176 3.84 -11.42 -4.40
C THR A 176 5.20 -11.27 -3.72
N ASP A 177 5.89 -12.39 -3.46
CA ASP A 177 7.27 -12.41 -2.95
C ASP A 177 8.33 -11.86 -3.94
N SER A 178 7.90 -11.55 -5.17
CA SER A 178 8.77 -11.16 -6.28
C SER A 178 8.53 -9.71 -6.72
N ILE A 179 7.29 -9.24 -6.59
CA ILE A 179 6.88 -7.88 -6.90
C ILE A 179 5.70 -7.44 -6.03
N GLN A 180 5.76 -6.22 -5.53
CA GLN A 180 4.62 -5.54 -4.93
C GLN A 180 4.39 -4.21 -5.62
N ALA A 181 3.16 -3.94 -6.05
CA ALA A 181 2.87 -2.79 -6.88
C ALA A 181 1.47 -2.26 -6.63
N VAL A 182 1.36 -0.93 -6.54
CA VAL A 182 0.09 -0.21 -6.48
C VAL A 182 0.05 0.87 -7.55
N TYR A 183 -1.13 1.04 -8.14
CA TYR A 183 -1.47 2.23 -8.91
C TYR A 183 -2.37 3.13 -8.07
N PHE A 184 -1.96 4.38 -7.90
CA PHE A 184 -2.74 5.39 -7.22
C PHE A 184 -3.29 6.40 -8.22
N ARG A 185 -4.62 6.54 -8.22
CA ARG A 185 -5.32 7.60 -8.94
C ARG A 185 -5.38 8.83 -8.05
N GLY A 186 -4.55 9.81 -8.36
CA GLY A 186 -4.52 11.06 -7.62
C GLY A 186 -5.76 11.93 -7.87
N LEU A 187 -5.86 13.03 -7.13
CA LEU A 187 -6.97 13.98 -7.25
C LEU A 187 -7.05 14.55 -8.67
N ASN A 188 -5.90 14.86 -9.26
CA ASN A 188 -5.78 15.23 -10.66
C ASN A 188 -5.15 14.09 -11.46
N ARG A 189 -5.40 14.04 -12.77
CA ARG A 189 -4.77 13.04 -13.66
C ARG A 189 -3.24 13.10 -13.64
N GLU A 190 -2.66 14.27 -13.36
CA GLU A 190 -1.22 14.48 -13.24
C GLU A 190 -0.63 13.96 -11.92
N ASP A 191 -1.48 13.57 -10.97
CA ASP A 191 -1.07 12.99 -9.69
C ASP A 191 -1.08 11.45 -9.72
N ASN A 192 -1.48 10.87 -10.86
CA ASN A 192 -1.47 9.43 -11.06
C ASN A 192 -0.05 8.88 -10.94
N MET A 193 0.11 7.81 -10.16
CA MET A 193 1.41 7.22 -9.91
C MET A 193 1.35 5.71 -9.82
N HIS A 194 2.35 5.07 -10.40
CA HIS A 194 2.67 3.66 -10.20
C HIS A 194 3.79 3.59 -9.17
N GLN A 195 3.61 2.82 -8.11
CA GLN A 195 4.62 2.57 -7.08
C GLN A 195 4.89 1.08 -7.05
N ILE A 196 6.13 0.68 -7.30
CA ILE A 196 6.50 -0.70 -7.56
C ILE A 196 7.77 -1.03 -6.77
N ILE A 197 7.79 -2.21 -6.17
CA ILE A 197 8.94 -2.83 -5.53
C ILE A 197 9.23 -4.11 -6.31
N PHE A 198 10.40 -4.17 -6.94
CA PHE A 198 10.92 -5.38 -7.56
C PHE A 198 11.87 -6.06 -6.58
N TYR A 199 11.49 -7.24 -6.07
CA TYR A 199 12.35 -8.06 -5.21
C TYR A 199 13.26 -8.98 -6.02
N LYS A 200 12.78 -9.44 -7.18
CA LYS A 200 13.50 -10.34 -8.09
C LYS A 200 13.66 -9.69 -9.47
N PRO A 201 14.80 -9.88 -10.16
CA PRO A 201 15.00 -9.38 -11.51
C PRO A 201 14.10 -10.11 -12.52
N GLY A 202 13.79 -9.47 -13.65
CA GLY A 202 13.05 -10.08 -14.77
C GLY A 202 11.54 -10.20 -14.56
N VAL A 203 11.02 -9.86 -13.38
CA VAL A 203 9.59 -9.76 -13.11
C VAL A 203 9.02 -8.55 -13.85
N SER A 204 7.81 -8.71 -14.41
CA SER A 204 7.15 -7.66 -15.19
C SER A 204 5.93 -7.12 -14.45
N TYR A 205 5.89 -5.80 -14.28
CA TYR A 205 4.70 -5.05 -13.92
C TYR A 205 3.84 -4.79 -15.15
N HIS A 206 2.52 -4.94 -15.03
CA HIS A 206 1.56 -4.69 -16.09
C HIS A 206 0.34 -3.95 -15.54
N TYR A 207 -0.06 -2.84 -16.16
CA TYR A 207 -1.30 -2.14 -15.84
C TYR A 207 -1.81 -1.37 -17.06
N ASN A 208 -2.95 -1.79 -17.61
CA ASN A 208 -3.40 -1.39 -18.94
C ASN A 208 -2.27 -1.62 -19.98
N ASP A 209 -2.00 -0.62 -20.81
CA ASP A 209 -0.92 -0.63 -21.78
C ASP A 209 0.48 -0.48 -21.14
N LEU A 210 0.62 -0.04 -19.89
CA LEU A 210 1.94 0.14 -19.28
C LEU A 210 2.56 -1.18 -18.83
N GLN A 211 3.76 -1.49 -19.33
CA GLN A 211 4.62 -2.55 -18.84
C GLN A 211 5.94 -1.98 -18.32
N ILE A 212 6.39 -2.43 -17.15
CA ILE A 212 7.68 -2.04 -16.56
C ILE A 212 8.44 -3.29 -16.11
N LYS A 213 9.73 -3.37 -16.44
CA LYS A 213 10.65 -4.40 -15.91
C LYS A 213 11.90 -3.75 -15.33
N ALA A 214 12.47 -4.40 -14.33
CA ALA A 214 13.79 -4.08 -13.81
C ALA A 214 14.73 -5.29 -13.95
N ASP A 215 15.97 -5.04 -14.33
CA ASP A 215 17.00 -6.09 -14.42
C ASP A 215 17.60 -6.47 -13.06
N LYS A 216 17.29 -5.71 -12.01
CA LYS A 216 17.80 -5.87 -10.63
C LYS A 216 16.74 -5.46 -9.59
N PRO A 217 16.84 -5.95 -8.34
CA PRO A 217 15.97 -5.51 -7.26
C PRO A 217 16.07 -3.99 -7.04
N CYS A 218 14.92 -3.32 -6.98
CA CYS A 218 14.84 -1.87 -6.80
C CYS A 218 13.41 -1.43 -6.47
N LEU A 219 13.26 -0.17 -6.06
CA LEU A 219 11.98 0.52 -6.02
C LEU A 219 11.88 1.44 -7.23
N VAL A 220 10.68 1.45 -7.83
CA VAL A 220 10.34 2.31 -8.97
C VAL A 220 9.07 3.09 -8.62
N MET A 221 9.12 4.40 -8.84
CA MET A 221 7.95 5.25 -8.87
C MET A 221 7.85 5.92 -10.23
N LEU A 222 6.76 5.68 -10.94
CA LEU A 222 6.44 6.36 -12.19
C LEU A 222 5.24 7.28 -11.95
N ARG A 223 5.50 8.59 -11.87
CA ARG A 223 4.44 9.60 -11.66
C ARG A 223 4.23 10.38 -12.95
N LYS A 224 2.98 10.53 -13.38
CA LYS A 224 2.64 11.38 -14.52
C LYS A 224 3.05 12.82 -14.23
N VAL A 225 3.53 13.54 -15.23
CA VAL A 225 3.84 14.97 -15.12
C VAL A 225 3.38 15.68 -16.37
N ARG A 226 3.13 16.99 -16.24
CA ARG A 226 2.90 17.83 -17.42
C ARG A 226 4.16 17.86 -18.28
N PRO A 227 4.05 17.69 -19.61
CA PRO A 227 5.17 17.94 -20.51
C PRO A 227 5.71 19.36 -20.29
N GLN A 228 7.03 19.54 -20.33
CA GLN A 228 7.59 20.88 -20.23
C GLN A 228 7.15 21.68 -21.47
N LYS A 229 6.52 22.84 -21.27
CA LYS A 229 6.05 23.75 -22.35
C LYS A 229 7.17 24.37 -23.20
N PHE A 230 8.43 24.02 -22.99
CA PHE A 230 9.58 24.73 -23.58
C PHE A 230 10.52 23.77 -24.32
N LYS A 231 10.27 23.59 -25.63
CA LYS A 231 11.33 23.63 -26.68
C LYS A 231 10.83 23.47 -28.10
N TYR A 232 9.61 23.00 -28.34
CA TYR A 232 9.07 22.88 -29.69
C TYR A 232 7.91 23.85 -29.89
N LYS A 233 8.16 24.92 -30.65
CA LYS A 233 7.11 25.55 -31.46
C LYS A 233 6.76 24.55 -32.55
N MET A 234 5.92 23.57 -32.23
CA MET A 234 5.32 22.71 -33.25
C MET A 234 3.82 22.76 -33.06
N GLU A 235 3.13 23.11 -34.13
CA GLU A 235 1.67 23.21 -34.24
C GLU A 235 0.96 21.84 -34.20
N ASP A 236 1.67 20.77 -33.83
CA ASP A 236 1.10 19.44 -33.74
C ASP A 236 0.56 19.12 -32.35
N LYS A 237 -0.74 18.85 -32.31
CA LYS A 237 -1.54 18.47 -31.14
C LYS A 237 -1.24 17.04 -30.64
N GLN A 238 -0.01 16.55 -30.79
CA GLN A 238 0.38 15.23 -30.31
C GLN A 238 0.61 15.30 -28.80
N ARG A 239 -0.18 14.54 -28.03
CA ARG A 239 -0.12 14.56 -26.56
C ARG A 239 1.09 13.73 -26.10
N ASN A 240 2.28 14.32 -26.12
CA ASN A 240 3.44 13.71 -25.45
C ASN A 240 3.06 13.40 -24.00
N VAL A 241 3.22 12.15 -23.57
CA VAL A 241 2.96 11.78 -22.18
C VAL A 241 4.30 11.79 -21.45
N ALA A 242 4.44 12.70 -20.48
CA ALA A 242 5.64 12.81 -19.68
C ALA A 242 5.45 12.13 -18.32
N TYR A 243 6.50 11.45 -17.86
CA TYR A 243 6.57 10.84 -16.54
C TYR A 243 7.85 11.25 -15.82
N LYS A 244 7.75 11.42 -14.49
CA LYS A 244 8.92 11.39 -13.61
C LYS A 244 9.17 9.95 -13.19
N LEU A 245 10.20 9.33 -13.76
CA LEU A 245 10.72 8.04 -13.33
C LEU A 245 11.67 8.25 -12.16
N SER A 246 11.37 7.68 -11.00
CA SER A 246 12.21 7.71 -9.80
C SER A 246 12.59 6.29 -9.41
N VAL A 247 13.88 6.05 -9.14
CA VAL A 247 14.43 4.70 -8.85
C VAL A 247 15.36 4.76 -7.65
N SER A 248 15.30 3.77 -6.77
CA SER A 248 16.21 3.61 -5.62
C SER A 248 16.48 2.14 -5.31
N ASP A 249 17.63 1.87 -4.70
CA ASP A 249 17.98 0.56 -4.13
C ASP A 249 18.31 0.72 -2.64
N PRO A 250 17.38 0.42 -1.72
CA PRO A 250 17.62 0.52 -0.27
C PRO A 250 18.65 -0.46 0.26
N SER A 251 18.95 -1.55 -0.46
CA SER A 251 20.01 -2.48 -0.05
C SER A 251 21.39 -1.85 -0.20
N GLY A 252 21.51 -0.86 -1.09
CA GLY A 252 22.75 -0.17 -1.36
C GLY A 252 23.79 -0.99 -2.11
N LEU A 253 23.38 -2.12 -2.71
CA LEU A 253 24.25 -3.09 -3.37
C LEU A 253 24.40 -2.78 -4.87
N GLN A 254 23.45 -2.09 -5.48
CA GLN A 254 23.42 -1.82 -6.91
C GLN A 254 24.07 -0.47 -7.25
N LYS A 255 25.04 -0.49 -8.18
CA LYS A 255 25.60 0.75 -8.78
C LYS A 255 24.73 1.33 -9.89
N SER A 256 23.93 0.49 -10.53
CA SER A 256 23.02 0.86 -11.60
C SER A 256 21.91 -0.17 -11.78
N VAL A 257 20.79 0.28 -12.34
CA VAL A 257 19.63 -0.55 -12.69
C VAL A 257 19.12 -0.12 -14.06
N ASN A 258 18.74 -1.08 -14.90
CA ASN A 258 18.06 -0.84 -16.16
C ASN A 258 16.56 -1.00 -15.98
N ILE A 259 15.82 0.06 -16.28
CA ILE A 259 14.36 0.04 -16.27
C ILE A 259 13.85 0.00 -17.70
N GLN A 260 13.21 -1.10 -18.07
CA GLN A 260 12.53 -1.25 -19.35
C GLN A 260 11.08 -0.82 -19.19
N ILE A 261 10.62 0.11 -20.03
CA ILE A 261 9.25 0.59 -20.03
C ILE A 261 8.69 0.42 -21.43
N SER A 262 7.51 -0.19 -21.53
CA SER A 262 6.78 -0.34 -22.77
C SER A 262 5.35 0.17 -22.62
N MET A 263 4.85 0.92 -23.60
CA MET A 263 3.48 1.43 -23.64
C MET A 263 3.02 1.65 -25.07
N ASP A 264 1.72 1.75 -25.30
CA ASP A 264 1.18 1.99 -26.63
C ASP A 264 1.13 3.50 -26.89
N ASN A 265 1.55 3.93 -28.07
CA ASN A 265 1.37 5.33 -28.49
C ASN A 265 -0.06 5.57 -29.01
N GLU A 266 -0.39 6.82 -29.38
CA GLU A 266 -1.73 7.17 -29.88
C GLU A 266 -2.14 6.41 -31.16
N SER A 267 -1.18 5.89 -31.94
CA SER A 267 -1.44 5.05 -33.12
C SER A 267 -1.58 3.55 -32.79
N GLY A 268 -1.48 3.15 -31.53
CA GLY A 268 -1.49 1.75 -31.10
C GLY A 268 -0.17 1.01 -31.33
N LEU A 269 0.91 1.71 -31.69
CA LEU A 269 2.24 1.14 -31.81
C LEU A 269 2.86 0.99 -30.42
N ARG A 270 3.34 -0.21 -30.13
CA ARG A 270 4.07 -0.53 -28.89
C ARG A 270 5.44 0.14 -28.90
N LEU A 271 5.66 1.12 -28.04
CA LEU A 271 6.96 1.73 -27.80
C LEU A 271 7.72 0.96 -26.72
N HIS A 272 9.04 0.85 -26.87
CA HIS A 272 9.92 0.15 -25.94
C HIS A 272 11.16 0.99 -25.64
N HIS A 273 11.29 1.49 -24.42
CA HIS A 273 12.47 2.27 -23.98
C HIS A 273 13.17 1.58 -22.81
N THR A 274 14.51 1.63 -22.81
CA THR A 274 15.34 1.21 -21.68
C THR A 274 16.03 2.43 -21.08
N TYR A 275 15.82 2.66 -19.79
CA TYR A 275 16.45 3.75 -19.04
C TYR A 275 17.54 3.19 -18.13
N HIS A 276 18.78 3.58 -18.41
CA HIS A 276 19.93 3.28 -17.57
C HIS A 276 19.98 4.25 -16.38
N MET A 277 19.77 3.74 -15.17
CA MET A 277 19.73 4.53 -13.94
C MET A 277 21.00 4.27 -13.12
N TYR A 278 21.89 5.27 -13.05
CA TYR A 278 23.04 5.23 -12.15
C TYR A 278 22.59 5.55 -10.73
N LEU A 279 22.92 4.69 -9.77
CA LEU A 279 22.51 4.84 -8.37
C LEU A 279 23.64 5.47 -7.55
N PRO A 280 23.33 6.23 -6.49
CA PRO A 280 24.36 6.91 -5.70
C PRO A 280 25.21 5.92 -4.88
N ASP A 281 26.53 6.12 -4.89
CA ASP A 281 27.46 5.40 -4.02
C ASP A 281 27.47 5.97 -2.58
N LYS A 282 28.19 5.30 -1.67
CA LYS A 282 28.42 5.81 -0.31
C LYS A 282 28.99 7.24 -0.34
N PRO A 283 28.56 8.13 0.58
CA PRO A 283 27.66 7.92 1.72
C PRO A 283 26.16 8.00 1.37
N PHE A 284 25.80 8.08 0.09
CA PHE A 284 24.44 8.33 -0.39
C PHE A 284 23.71 7.09 -0.90
N SER A 285 24.31 5.92 -0.74
CA SER A 285 23.71 4.62 -1.05
C SER A 285 22.31 4.51 -0.43
N GLY A 286 21.33 4.07 -1.23
CA GLY A 286 19.91 4.09 -0.89
C GLY A 286 19.11 5.30 -1.38
N LYS A 287 19.77 6.41 -1.76
CA LYS A 287 19.06 7.59 -2.28
C LYS A 287 18.41 7.35 -3.65
N THR A 288 17.28 8.00 -3.86
CA THR A 288 16.55 7.99 -5.13
C THR A 288 17.20 8.87 -6.19
N VAL A 289 17.27 8.37 -7.41
CA VAL A 289 17.56 9.14 -8.62
C VAL A 289 16.30 9.29 -9.46
N ALA A 290 16.16 10.40 -10.18
CA ALA A 290 14.97 10.63 -10.99
C ALA A 290 15.28 11.34 -12.31
N LYS A 291 14.48 11.05 -13.34
CA LYS A 291 14.54 11.68 -14.67
C LYS A 291 13.13 11.85 -15.22
N ILE A 292 12.94 12.89 -16.04
CA ILE A 292 11.73 13.07 -16.85
C ILE A 292 11.90 12.27 -18.14
N ILE A 293 10.91 11.45 -18.45
CA ILE A 293 10.86 10.59 -19.64
C ILE A 293 9.59 10.91 -20.42
N GLU A 294 9.64 10.77 -21.74
CA GLU A 294 8.55 11.10 -22.66
C GLU A 294 8.30 9.92 -23.61
N PHE A 295 7.03 9.75 -23.97
CA PHE A 295 6.51 8.77 -24.93
C PHE A 295 5.53 9.47 -25.87
#